data_AF-A0A1T3JD73-F1
#
_entry.id   AF-A0A1T3JD73-F1
#
_cell.length_a   1.000
_cell.length_b   1.000
_cell.length_c   1.000
_cell.angle_alpha   90.00
_cell.angle_beta   90.00
_cell.angle_gamma   90.00
#
_symmetry.space_group_name_H-M   'P 1'
#
loop_
_entity.id
_entity.type
_entity.pdbx_description
1 polymer ?
#
loop_
_entity_poly.entity_id
_entity_poly.type
_entity_poly.pdbx_seq_one_letter_code
_entity_poly.pdbx_strand_id
1 'polypeptide(L)'
;MSNSFNISIKTTIKFWYIPAITGLCSIVTGLLIFIIFPLVDRVPVILSGISFITSGFLSMFFILRNRRLIEGYLWYIIYNVLIGSMGIYFLLYIHQTLAFILGLTFLFRFGILLAASIELKKLKNFHLKYNTIMAIAGILTSLFLLYNTESSSGLFMALCFIINGGSAILLMREFRKINLFHKTFRKLSKNNI
;
A
#
# COMPACT_ATOMS: atom_id res chain seq x y z
N MET A 1 33.50 7.95 -3.31
CA MET A 1 33.82 7.01 -4.40
C MET A 1 32.52 6.47 -4.97
N SER A 2 32.32 6.68 -6.26
CA SER A 2 31.10 6.44 -7.03
C SER A 2 30.81 4.95 -7.25
N ASN A 3 29.74 4.42 -6.65
CA ASN A 3 29.19 3.10 -7.03
C ASN A 3 27.65 3.03 -7.03
N SER A 4 26.93 4.14 -6.82
CA SER A 4 25.46 4.14 -6.80
C SER A 4 24.78 4.23 -8.17
N PHE A 5 25.55 4.39 -9.26
CA PHE A 5 25.00 4.62 -10.61
C PHE A 5 24.99 3.40 -11.53
N ASN A 6 25.43 2.23 -11.05
CA ASN A 6 25.56 1.02 -11.86
C ASN A 6 24.70 -0.16 -11.39
N ILE A 7 23.69 0.08 -10.56
CA ILE A 7 22.57 -0.85 -10.41
C ILE A 7 21.62 -0.61 -11.58
N SER A 8 22.12 -0.96 -12.77
CA SER A 8 21.42 -1.90 -13.63
C SER A 8 19.89 -1.70 -13.65
N ILE A 9 19.46 -0.80 -14.53
CA ILE A 9 18.20 -0.90 -15.26
C ILE A 9 18.25 -2.18 -16.15
N LYS A 10 18.58 -3.35 -15.59
CA LYS A 10 18.64 -4.64 -16.31
C LYS A 10 17.46 -5.55 -15.97
N THR A 11 16.63 -5.22 -14.98
CA THR A 11 15.53 -6.11 -14.57
C THR A 11 14.18 -5.39 -14.53
N THR A 12 13.24 -5.92 -15.32
CA THR A 12 11.82 -5.55 -15.33
C THR A 12 11.18 -5.95 -14.00
N ILE A 13 10.34 -5.08 -13.42
CA ILE A 13 9.55 -5.37 -12.21
C ILE A 13 8.60 -6.52 -12.53
N LYS A 14 8.76 -7.66 -11.85
CA LYS A 14 7.87 -8.80 -11.99
C LYS A 14 6.63 -8.57 -11.13
N PHE A 15 5.47 -9.06 -11.59
CA PHE A 15 4.22 -8.96 -10.83
C PHE A 15 3.76 -7.54 -10.47
N TRP A 16 4.01 -6.58 -11.36
CA TRP A 16 3.52 -5.19 -11.26
C TRP A 16 2.01 -5.01 -11.00
N TYR A 17 1.20 -6.07 -11.16
CA TYR A 17 -0.24 -6.06 -10.99
C TYR A 17 -0.67 -6.41 -9.56
N ILE A 18 0.22 -6.98 -8.73
CA ILE A 18 -0.10 -7.34 -7.34
C ILE A 18 -0.56 -6.11 -6.53
N PRO A 19 0.11 -4.94 -6.59
CA PRO A 19 -0.38 -3.74 -5.92
C PRO A 19 -1.80 -3.35 -6.34
N ALA A 20 -2.16 -3.53 -7.62
CA ALA A 20 -3.51 -3.23 -8.10
C ALA A 20 -4.55 -4.24 -7.59
N ILE A 21 -4.21 -5.53 -7.50
CA ILE A 21 -5.10 -6.52 -6.89
C ILE A 21 -5.36 -6.16 -5.43
N THR A 22 -4.31 -5.89 -4.65
CA THR A 22 -4.48 -5.46 -3.25
C THR A 22 -5.24 -4.15 -3.13
N GLY A 23 -5.07 -3.24 -4.10
CA GLY A 23 -5.78 -1.98 -4.15
C GLY A 23 -7.26 -2.15 -4.44
N LEU A 24 -7.62 -2.99 -5.41
CA LEU A 24 -9.00 -3.30 -5.73
C LEU A 24 -9.71 -3.99 -4.57
N CYS A 25 -9.06 -4.97 -3.94
CA CYS A 25 -9.57 -5.60 -2.71
C CYS A 25 -9.84 -4.57 -1.62
N SER A 26 -8.90 -3.63 -1.41
CA SER A 26 -9.02 -2.54 -0.43
C SER A 26 -10.19 -1.59 -0.74
N ILE A 27 -10.45 -1.27 -2.01
CA ILE A 27 -11.61 -0.44 -2.39
C ILE A 27 -12.91 -1.18 -2.10
N VAL A 28 -12.99 -2.46 -2.47
CA VAL A 28 -14.18 -3.29 -2.24
C VAL A 28 -14.46 -3.40 -0.74
N THR A 29 -13.44 -3.64 0.10
CA THR A 29 -13.62 -3.65 1.56
C THR A 29 -14.05 -2.29 2.09
N GLY A 30 -13.49 -1.18 1.60
CA GLY A 30 -13.93 0.16 1.97
C GLY A 30 -15.42 0.43 1.65
N LEU A 31 -15.88 0.02 0.46
CA LEU A 31 -17.28 0.17 0.06
C LEU A 31 -18.22 -0.72 0.90
N LEU A 32 -17.82 -1.97 1.17
CA LEU A 32 -18.59 -2.86 2.03
C LEU A 32 -18.69 -2.33 3.46
N ILE A 33 -17.60 -1.79 4.01
CA ILE A 33 -17.58 -1.15 5.33
C ILE A 33 -18.54 0.04 5.35
N PHE A 34 -18.52 0.88 4.32
CA PHE A 34 -19.40 2.06 4.24
C PHE A 34 -20.88 1.68 4.27
N ILE A 35 -21.27 0.60 3.57
CA ILE A 35 -22.67 0.14 3.51
C ILE A 35 -23.09 -0.54 4.82
N ILE A 36 -22.21 -1.36 5.42
CA ILE A 36 -22.57 -2.26 6.53
C ILE A 36 -22.35 -1.59 7.90
N PHE A 37 -21.47 -0.59 8.00
CA PHE A 37 -21.15 0.10 9.26
C PHE A 37 -22.38 0.52 10.08
N PRO A 38 -23.43 1.16 9.52
CA PRO A 38 -24.58 1.57 10.32
C PRO A 38 -25.49 0.41 10.76
N LEU A 39 -25.27 -0.81 10.27
CA LEU A 39 -26.10 -1.98 10.58
C LEU A 39 -25.45 -2.93 11.59
N VAL A 40 -24.13 -3.14 11.51
CA VAL A 40 -23.44 -4.14 12.34
C VAL A 40 -22.01 -3.67 12.68
N ASP A 41 -21.79 -3.25 13.93
CA ASP A 41 -20.50 -2.69 14.38
C ASP A 41 -19.29 -3.63 14.25
N ARG A 42 -19.52 -4.95 14.30
CA ARG A 42 -18.45 -5.97 14.30
C ARG A 42 -17.92 -6.29 12.90
N VAL A 43 -18.77 -6.15 11.88
CA VAL A 43 -18.43 -6.56 10.50
C VAL A 43 -17.29 -5.73 9.90
N PRO A 44 -17.22 -4.40 10.10
CA PRO A 44 -16.09 -3.60 9.65
C PRO A 44 -14.73 -4.07 10.18
N VAL A 45 -14.65 -4.49 11.44
CA VAL A 45 -13.42 -4.99 12.06
C VAL A 45 -12.98 -6.29 11.41
N ILE A 46 -13.92 -7.21 11.17
CA ILE A 46 -13.66 -8.51 10.52
C ILE A 46 -13.18 -8.31 9.09
N LEU A 47 -13.89 -7.47 8.31
CA LEU A 47 -13.51 -7.13 6.93
C LEU A 47 -12.12 -6.50 6.87
N SER A 48 -11.82 -5.61 7.83
CA SER A 48 -10.51 -4.98 7.94
C SER A 48 -9.41 -6.00 8.22
N GLY A 49 -9.64 -6.93 9.16
CA GLY A 49 -8.71 -8.00 9.49
C GLY A 49 -8.36 -8.87 8.29
N ILE A 50 -9.38 -9.37 7.57
CA ILE A 50 -9.20 -10.16 6.35
C ILE A 50 -8.44 -9.37 5.29
N SER A 51 -8.78 -8.09 5.10
CA SER A 51 -8.11 -7.22 4.13
C SER A 51 -6.64 -6.99 4.46
N PHE A 52 -6.29 -6.82 5.73
CA PHE A 52 -4.90 -6.61 6.14
C PHE A 52 -4.06 -7.88 6.03
N ILE A 53 -4.61 -9.05 6.37
CA ILE A 53 -3.92 -10.33 6.21
C ILE A 53 -3.62 -10.59 4.73
N THR A 54 -4.65 -10.50 3.88
CA THR A 54 -4.51 -10.74 2.43
C THR A 54 -3.54 -9.73 1.80
N SER A 55 -3.70 -8.43 2.10
CA SER A 55 -2.82 -7.38 1.60
C SER A 55 -1.37 -7.52 2.07
N GLY A 56 -1.16 -7.84 3.35
CA GLY A 56 0.16 -8.06 3.95
C GLY A 56 0.89 -9.21 3.27
N PHE A 57 0.21 -10.35 3.09
CA PHE A 57 0.80 -11.53 2.45
C PHE A 57 1.12 -11.29 0.96
N LEU A 58 0.19 -10.71 0.20
CA LEU A 58 0.42 -10.39 -1.22
C LEU A 58 1.57 -9.39 -1.40
N SER A 59 1.63 -8.37 -0.54
CA SER A 59 2.69 -7.36 -0.58
C SER A 59 4.05 -7.96 -0.24
N MET A 60 4.12 -8.85 0.76
CA MET A 60 5.34 -9.56 1.13
C MET A 60 5.85 -10.44 -0.03
N PHE A 61 4.95 -11.19 -0.69
CA PHE A 61 5.30 -11.99 -1.87
C PHE A 61 5.86 -11.12 -3.02
N PHE A 62 5.24 -9.96 -3.27
CA PHE A 62 5.70 -9.00 -4.28
C PHE A 62 7.12 -8.48 -3.98
N ILE A 63 7.40 -8.11 -2.73
CA ILE A 63 8.71 -7.60 -2.32
C ILE A 63 9.78 -8.68 -2.44
N LEU A 64 9.50 -9.90 -1.96
CA LEU A 64 10.43 -11.03 -2.04
C LEU A 64 10.84 -11.35 -3.48
N ARG A 65 9.87 -11.30 -4.41
CA ARG A 65 10.12 -11.56 -5.83
C ARG A 65 10.92 -10.45 -6.51
N ASN A 66 10.84 -9.22 -6.00
CA ASN A 66 11.51 -8.04 -6.52
C ASN A 66 12.63 -7.51 -5.60
N ARG A 67 13.14 -8.33 -4.68
CA ARG A 67 14.13 -7.93 -3.65
C ARG A 67 15.41 -7.29 -4.19
N ARG A 68 15.77 -7.57 -5.45
CA ARG A 68 16.95 -6.99 -6.12
C ARG A 68 16.70 -5.58 -6.66
N LEU A 69 15.45 -5.14 -6.75
CA LEU A 69 15.02 -3.86 -7.31
C LEU A 69 14.66 -2.84 -6.22
N ILE A 70 14.34 -3.31 -5.01
CA ILE A 70 13.89 -2.48 -3.90
C ILE A 70 15.04 -2.35 -2.91
N GLU A 71 15.66 -1.18 -2.84
CA GLU A 71 16.61 -0.87 -1.78
C GLU A 71 15.87 -0.86 -0.43
N GLY A 72 16.46 -1.46 0.61
CA GLY A 72 15.78 -1.56 1.92
C GLY A 72 14.61 -2.55 1.98
N TYR A 73 14.53 -3.54 1.06
CA TYR A 73 13.45 -4.53 1.00
C TYR A 73 13.10 -5.21 2.33
N LEU A 74 14.08 -5.40 3.23
CA LEU A 74 13.89 -5.97 4.57
C LEU A 74 12.95 -5.14 5.43
N TRP A 75 13.10 -3.81 5.42
CA TRP A 75 12.21 -2.91 6.17
C TRP A 75 10.79 -3.05 5.66
N TYR A 76 10.59 -3.03 4.34
CA TYR A 76 9.28 -3.24 3.74
C TYR A 76 8.67 -4.59 4.09
N ILE A 77 9.46 -5.67 4.17
CA ILE A 77 8.96 -6.99 4.61
C ILE A 77 8.51 -6.93 6.07
N ILE A 78 9.34 -6.42 6.98
CA ILE A 78 9.02 -6.31 8.41
C ILE A 78 7.72 -5.53 8.61
N TYR A 79 7.57 -4.42 7.89
CA TYR A 79 6.37 -3.61 7.96
C TYR A 79 5.11 -4.33 7.43
N ASN A 80 5.21 -5.10 6.35
CA ASN A 80 4.06 -5.85 5.83
C ASN A 80 3.70 -7.04 6.72
N VAL A 81 4.67 -7.65 7.41
CA VAL A 81 4.41 -8.64 8.46
C VAL A 81 3.67 -7.99 9.62
N LEU A 82 4.10 -6.81 10.07
CA LEU A 82 3.41 -6.05 11.14
C LEU A 82 1.95 -5.77 10.77
N ILE A 83 1.69 -5.27 9.56
CA ILE A 83 0.33 -5.01 9.07
C ILE A 83 -0.49 -6.31 8.99
N GLY A 84 0.10 -7.40 8.49
CA GLY A 84 -0.56 -8.71 8.46
C GLY A 84 -0.91 -9.23 9.86
N SER A 85 0.00 -9.07 10.83
CA SER A 85 -0.25 -9.46 12.22
C SER A 85 -1.34 -8.62 12.90
N MET A 86 -1.45 -7.33 12.57
CA MET A 86 -2.56 -6.49 13.03
C MET A 86 -3.89 -7.00 12.48
N GLY A 87 -3.91 -7.51 11.24
CA GLY A 87 -5.09 -8.16 10.68
C GLY A 87 -5.54 -9.40 11.48
N ILE A 88 -4.59 -10.21 11.95
CA ILE A 88 -4.88 -11.36 12.84
C ILE A 88 -5.42 -10.87 14.18
N TYR A 89 -4.80 -9.82 14.74
CA TYR A 89 -5.24 -9.22 16.00
C TYR A 89 -6.70 -8.74 15.94
N PHE A 90 -7.11 -8.10 14.84
CA PHE A 90 -8.50 -7.68 14.66
C PHE A 90 -9.50 -8.84 14.60
N LEU A 91 -9.10 -10.01 14.07
CA LEU A 91 -9.96 -11.20 14.04
C LEU A 91 -10.10 -11.86 15.42
N LEU A 92 -9.09 -11.73 16.29
CA LEU A 92 -9.14 -12.28 17.65
C LEU A 92 -9.95 -11.39 18.61
N TYR A 93 -9.88 -10.06 18.44
CA TYR A 93 -10.44 -9.08 19.38
C TYR A 93 -11.66 -8.31 18.83
N ILE A 94 -12.54 -8.99 18.08
CA ILE A 94 -13.70 -8.39 17.39
C ILE A 94 -14.62 -7.57 18.31
N HIS A 95 -14.67 -7.88 19.61
CA HIS A 95 -15.59 -7.27 20.58
C HIS A 95 -15.08 -5.98 21.23
N GLN A 96 -13.80 -5.62 21.05
CA GLN A 96 -13.25 -4.40 21.62
C GLN A 96 -13.28 -3.26 20.61
N THR A 97 -13.49 -2.04 21.08
CA THR A 97 -13.47 -0.85 20.23
C THR A 97 -12.03 -0.60 19.77
N LEU A 98 -11.70 -1.13 18.59
CA LEU A 98 -10.36 -1.19 18.03
C LEU A 98 -10.00 0.03 17.17
N ALA A 99 -10.82 1.09 17.15
CA ALA A 99 -10.64 2.24 16.26
C ALA A 99 -9.24 2.87 16.39
N PHE A 100 -8.71 2.95 17.62
CA PHE A 100 -7.35 3.41 17.89
C PHE A 100 -6.29 2.51 17.21
N ILE A 101 -6.40 1.19 17.40
CA ILE A 101 -5.42 0.23 16.83
C ILE A 101 -5.54 0.17 15.30
N LEU A 102 -6.76 0.29 14.76
CA LEU A 102 -7.02 0.42 13.33
C LEU A 102 -6.41 1.69 12.76
N GLY A 103 -6.58 2.82 13.44
CA GLY A 103 -6.03 4.11 13.03
C GLY A 103 -4.50 4.08 13.01
N LEU A 104 -3.91 3.46 14.03
CA LEU A 104 -2.47 3.28 14.13
C LEU A 104 -1.95 2.36 13.00
N THR A 105 -2.67 1.28 12.70
CA THR A 105 -2.31 0.36 11.60
C THR A 105 -2.35 1.07 10.25
N PHE A 106 -3.37 1.90 10.01
CA PHE A 106 -3.46 2.74 8.81
C PHE A 106 -2.35 3.78 8.74
N LEU A 107 -1.99 4.40 9.87
CA LEU A 107 -0.89 5.37 9.94
C LEU A 107 0.43 4.73 9.47
N PHE A 108 0.76 3.54 9.99
CA PHE A 108 1.92 2.78 9.52
C PHE A 108 1.81 2.44 8.03
N ARG A 109 0.64 1.98 7.57
CA ARG A 109 0.40 1.64 6.16
C ARG A 109 0.69 2.82 5.23
N PHE A 110 0.14 4.00 5.53
CA PHE A 110 0.36 5.19 4.72
C PHE A 110 1.78 5.75 4.84
N GLY A 111 2.42 5.61 6.00
CA GLY A 111 3.84 5.96 6.18
C GLY A 111 4.75 5.18 5.23
N ILE A 112 4.55 3.86 5.10
CA ILE A 112 5.30 3.01 4.15
C ILE A 112 5.01 3.42 2.71
N LEU A 113 3.75 3.75 2.41
CA LEU A 113 3.32 4.14 1.07
C LEU A 113 3.93 5.49 0.65
N LEU A 114 4.09 6.40 1.60
CA LEU A 114 4.80 7.66 1.44
C LEU A 114 6.31 7.42 1.24
N ALA A 115 6.93 6.56 2.05
CA ALA A 115 8.34 6.19 1.91
C ALA A 115 8.64 5.60 0.52
N ALA A 116 7.82 4.63 0.09
CA ALA A 116 7.90 4.04 -1.25
C ALA A 116 7.73 5.08 -2.36
N SER A 117 6.85 6.06 -2.17
CA SER A 117 6.66 7.16 -3.15
C SER A 117 7.90 8.05 -3.27
N ILE A 118 8.56 8.34 -2.15
CA ILE A 118 9.76 9.17 -2.12
C ILE A 118 10.93 8.44 -2.79
N GLU A 119 11.11 7.14 -2.52
CA GLU A 119 12.13 6.32 -3.17
C GLU A 119 11.91 6.24 -4.68
N LEU A 120 10.67 6.03 -5.13
CA LEU A 120 10.34 6.04 -6.55
C LEU A 120 10.56 7.41 -7.21
N LYS A 121 10.34 8.51 -6.47
CA LYS A 121 10.60 9.88 -6.98
C LYS A 121 12.09 10.12 -7.21
N LYS A 122 12.99 9.46 -6.46
CA LYS A 122 14.44 9.56 -6.66
C LYS A 122 14.91 8.87 -7.95
N LEU A 123 14.15 7.90 -8.48
CA LEU A 123 14.51 7.07 -9.63
C LEU A 123 14.25 7.71 -11.03
N LYS A 124 14.40 9.04 -11.18
CA LYS A 124 14.20 9.89 -12.40
C LYS A 124 12.74 10.19 -12.79
N ASN A 125 12.42 11.48 -12.96
CA ASN A 125 11.31 12.10 -13.73
C ASN A 125 9.89 11.50 -13.69
N PHE A 126 9.58 10.57 -12.79
CA PHE A 126 8.20 10.15 -12.56
C PHE A 126 7.50 11.19 -11.69
N HIS A 127 6.49 11.85 -12.25
CA HIS A 127 5.64 12.79 -11.53
C HIS A 127 4.70 12.04 -10.57
N LEU A 128 5.23 11.56 -9.44
CA LEU A 128 4.49 10.84 -8.39
C LEU A 128 3.63 11.74 -7.48
N LYS A 129 3.35 12.99 -7.88
CA LYS A 129 2.62 13.96 -7.05
C LYS A 129 1.33 13.37 -6.48
N TYR A 130 0.57 12.64 -7.30
CA TYR A 130 -0.71 12.06 -6.90
C TYR A 130 -0.59 10.98 -5.82
N ASN A 131 0.43 10.12 -5.88
CA ASN A 131 0.58 9.06 -4.87
C ASN A 131 1.03 9.63 -3.52
N THR A 132 1.89 10.65 -3.53
CA THR A 132 2.32 11.34 -2.31
C THR A 132 1.16 12.08 -1.66
N ILE A 133 0.30 12.75 -2.46
CA ILE A 133 -0.90 13.44 -1.97
C ILE A 133 -1.87 12.42 -1.33
N MET A 134 -2.12 11.27 -1.99
CA MET A 134 -2.98 10.23 -1.43
C MET A 134 -2.43 9.67 -0.12
N ALA A 135 -1.12 9.45 -0.01
CA ALA A 135 -0.50 8.99 1.23
C ALA A 135 -0.66 10.02 2.37
N ILE A 136 -0.47 11.31 2.08
CA ILE A 136 -0.67 12.38 3.06
C ILE A 136 -2.15 12.48 3.49
N ALA A 137 -3.08 12.40 2.53
CA ALA A 137 -4.52 12.36 2.84
C ALA A 137 -4.88 11.15 3.69
N GLY A 138 -4.28 9.99 3.42
CA GLY A 138 -4.40 8.78 4.23
C GLY A 138 -3.88 8.96 5.65
N ILE A 139 -2.73 9.61 5.83
CA ILE A 139 -2.18 9.93 7.15
C ILE A 139 -3.15 10.82 7.92
N LEU A 140 -3.64 11.92 7.33
CA LEU A 140 -4.57 12.83 8.00
C LEU A 140 -5.87 12.13 8.41
N THR A 141 -6.42 11.29 7.53
CA THR A 141 -7.65 10.54 7.80
C THR A 141 -7.44 9.47 8.88
N SER A 142 -6.27 8.83 8.91
CA SER A 142 -5.90 7.89 9.98
C SER A 142 -5.74 8.57 11.35
N LEU A 143 -5.19 9.80 11.39
CA LEU A 143 -5.12 10.59 12.62
C LEU A 143 -6.52 10.97 13.11
N PHE A 144 -7.44 11.27 12.19
CA PHE A 144 -8.83 11.56 12.54
C PHE A 144 -9.54 10.33 13.12
N LEU A 145 -9.22 9.13 12.62
CA LEU A 145 -9.69 7.86 13.17
C LEU A 145 -9.14 7.58 14.58
N LEU A 146 -7.88 7.97 14.86
CA LEU A 146 -7.29 7.85 16.19
C LEU A 146 -8.01 8.74 17.22
N TYR A 147 -8.48 9.91 16.79
CA TYR A 147 -9.15 10.87 17.66
C TYR A 147 -10.64 10.51 17.90
N ASN A 148 -11.35 10.00 16.88
CA ASN A 148 -12.78 9.72 16.96
C ASN A 148 -13.06 8.21 17.09
N THR A 149 -13.30 7.77 18.33
CA THR A 149 -13.41 6.33 18.65
C THR A 149 -14.83 5.75 18.49
N GLU A 150 -15.89 6.58 18.58
CA GLU A 150 -17.23 6.03 18.87
C GLU A 150 -18.25 6.12 17.71
N SER A 151 -18.53 7.29 17.13
CA SER A 151 -19.69 7.44 16.23
C SER A 151 -19.36 7.51 14.73
N SER A 152 -18.18 8.01 14.38
CA SER A 152 -17.77 8.26 12.98
C SER A 152 -16.65 7.34 12.50
N SER A 153 -16.21 6.40 13.35
CA SER A 153 -15.05 5.55 13.12
C SER A 153 -15.20 4.70 11.85
N GLY A 154 -16.38 4.16 11.55
CA GLY A 154 -16.60 3.38 10.33
C GLY A 154 -16.51 4.19 9.03
N LEU A 155 -16.96 5.44 9.04
CA LEU A 155 -16.86 6.33 7.87
C LEU A 155 -15.41 6.63 7.54
N PHE A 156 -14.61 7.02 8.54
CA PHE A 156 -13.18 7.28 8.36
C PHE A 156 -12.39 6.02 8.01
N MET A 157 -12.80 4.86 8.54
CA MET A 157 -12.23 3.57 8.17
C MET A 157 -12.47 3.22 6.71
N ALA A 158 -13.72 3.37 6.23
CA ALA A 158 -14.06 3.20 4.82
C ALA A 158 -13.23 4.14 3.94
N LEU A 159 -13.10 5.40 4.34
CA LEU A 159 -12.29 6.40 3.64
C LEU A 159 -10.81 5.98 3.56
N CYS A 160 -10.23 5.50 4.67
CA CYS A 160 -8.86 4.99 4.71
C CYS A 160 -8.67 3.81 3.75
N PHE A 161 -9.61 2.87 3.70
CA PHE A 161 -9.56 1.75 2.77
C PHE A 161 -9.64 2.19 1.30
N ILE A 162 -10.48 3.17 0.99
CA ILE A 162 -10.60 3.73 -0.37
C ILE A 162 -9.33 4.47 -0.77
N ILE A 163 -8.76 5.29 0.11
CA ILE A 163 -7.50 6.01 -0.15
C ILE A 163 -6.34 5.03 -0.33
N ASN A 164 -6.22 4.03 0.55
CA ASN A 164 -5.22 2.97 0.43
C ASN A 164 -5.38 2.21 -0.90
N GLY A 165 -6.61 1.89 -1.30
CA GLY A 165 -6.90 1.24 -2.56
C GLY A 165 -6.53 2.08 -3.79
N GLY A 166 -6.93 3.35 -3.81
CA GLY A 166 -6.60 4.30 -4.87
C GLY A 166 -5.10 4.52 -5.02
N SER A 167 -4.38 4.67 -3.91
CA SER A 167 -2.93 4.82 -3.89
C SER A 167 -2.19 3.56 -4.41
N ALA A 168 -2.67 2.36 -4.07
CA ALA A 168 -2.10 1.11 -4.58
C ALA A 168 -2.29 0.95 -6.10
N ILE A 169 -3.42 1.41 -6.65
CA ILE A 169 -3.65 1.44 -8.10
C ILE A 169 -2.73 2.47 -8.78
N LEU A 170 -2.54 3.65 -8.18
CA LEU A 170 -1.59 4.63 -8.69
C LEU A 170 -0.16 4.08 -8.72
N LEU A 171 0.27 3.37 -7.67
CA LEU A 171 1.56 2.67 -7.64
C LEU A 171 1.72 1.67 -8.78
N MET A 172 0.68 0.88 -9.09
CA MET A 172 0.70 -0.04 -10.23
C MET A 172 0.94 0.69 -11.57
N ARG A 173 0.30 1.85 -11.77
CA ARG A 173 0.52 2.66 -12.98
C ARG A 173 1.97 3.11 -13.11
N GLU A 174 2.61 3.48 -12.00
CA GLU A 174 4.03 3.87 -12.00
C GLU A 174 4.95 2.68 -12.27
N PHE A 175 4.71 1.51 -11.67
CA PHE A 175 5.45 0.29 -12.01
C PHE A 175 5.28 -0.10 -13.50
N ARG A 176 4.09 0.14 -14.08
CA ARG A 176 3.86 -0.05 -15.52
C ARG A 176 4.69 0.87 -16.38
N LYS A 177 4.79 2.16 -16.04
CA LYS A 177 5.61 3.12 -16.77
C LYS A 177 7.11 2.77 -16.69
N ILE A 178 7.60 2.35 -15.52
CA ILE A 178 9.00 1.92 -15.34
C ILE A 178 9.32 0.72 -16.24
N ASN A 179 8.44 -0.27 -16.27
CA ASN A 179 8.61 -1.44 -17.14
C ASN A 179 8.55 -1.12 -18.63
N LEU A 180 7.72 -0.15 -19.03
CA LEU A 180 7.67 0.33 -20.42
C LEU A 180 8.96 1.07 -20.79
N PHE A 181 9.46 1.96 -19.93
CA PHE A 181 10.70 2.69 -20.15
C PHE A 181 11.90 1.74 -20.33
N HIS A 182 12.00 0.71 -19.47
CA HIS A 182 13.02 -0.33 -19.61
C HIS A 182 12.90 -1.09 -20.94
N LYS A 183 11.68 -1.45 -21.39
CA LYS A 183 11.50 -2.12 -22.68
C LYS A 183 11.94 -1.25 -23.86
N THR A 184 11.62 0.05 -23.83
CA THR A 184 12.02 1.00 -24.89
C THR A 184 13.53 1.18 -24.92
N PHE A 185 14.17 1.38 -23.75
CA PHE A 185 15.62 1.52 -23.66
C PHE A 185 16.36 0.27 -24.18
N ARG A 186 15.88 -0.93 -23.81
CA ARG A 186 16.46 -2.19 -24.32
C ARG A 186 16.29 -2.36 -25.84
N LYS A 187 15.18 -1.90 -26.42
CA LYS A 187 15.01 -1.92 -27.89
C LYS A 187 15.98 -0.97 -28.58
N LEU A 188 16.14 0.25 -28.06
CA LEU A 188 17.07 1.24 -28.62
C LEU A 188 18.54 0.79 -28.49
N SER A 189 18.94 0.19 -27.37
CA SER A 189 20.28 -0.36 -27.19
C SER A 189 20.57 -1.56 -28.09
N LYS A 190 19.55 -2.28 -28.57
CA LYS A 190 19.70 -3.46 -29.43
C LYS A 190 19.66 -3.11 -30.92
N ASN A 191 19.16 -1.92 -31.29
CA ASN A 191 19.14 -1.40 -32.66
C ASN A 191 20.36 -0.53 -33.01
N ASN A 192 21.17 -0.14 -32.01
CA ASN A 192 22.41 0.63 -32.20
C ASN A 192 23.68 -0.25 -32.16
N ILE A 193 23.54 -1.55 -32.41
CA ILE A 193 24.61 -2.53 -32.62
C ILE A 193 24.26 -3.26 -33.91
#